data_AF-A0A957K9S6-F1
#
_entry.id   AF-A0A957K9S6-F1
#
_cell.length_a   1.000
_cell.length_b   1.000
_cell.length_c   1.000
_cell.angle_alpha   90.00
_cell.angle_beta   90.00
_cell.angle_gamma   90.00
#
_symmetry.space_group_name_H-M   'P 1'
#
loop_
_entity.id
_entity.type
_entity.pdbx_description
1 polymer ?
#
loop_
_entity_poly.entity_id
_entity_poly.type
_entity_poly.pdbx_seq_one_letter_code
_entity_poly.pdbx_strand_id
1 'polypeptide(L)'
;MGRKRIRLDGMKEHVKIQATLPCGWANHILIHKQASLKEMNPEQPFYLLDDGIQSIPPLFYPMLNKCLALPLLPEWAGYLWENGRAHELITLLDEGEGQGYAAWRVLSATEKWQSVIQEGLQKMIVSF
;
A
#
# COMPACT_ATOMS: atom_id res chain seq x y z
N MET A 1 7.92 3.64 24.36
CA MET A 1 8.52 2.65 23.44
C MET A 1 8.85 3.35 22.12
N GLY A 2 10.13 3.53 21.79
CA GLY A 2 10.56 4.27 20.60
C GLY A 2 10.75 3.33 19.40
N ARG A 3 10.05 3.60 18.28
CA ARG A 3 10.25 2.91 17.01
C ARG A 3 11.42 3.57 16.28
N LYS A 4 12.51 2.84 16.01
CA LYS A 4 13.68 3.36 15.27
C LYS A 4 13.77 2.68 13.91
N ARG A 5 13.69 3.46 12.83
CA ARG A 5 13.99 2.98 11.47
C ARG A 5 15.50 2.96 11.28
N ILE A 6 16.05 1.81 10.88
CA ILE A 6 17.48 1.64 10.62
C ILE A 6 17.64 1.10 9.20
N ARG A 7 18.46 1.77 8.38
CA ARG A 7 18.94 1.26 7.09
C ARG A 7 20.25 0.51 7.35
N LEU A 8 20.31 -0.77 6.99
CA LEU A 8 21.53 -1.58 7.12
C LEU A 8 22.20 -1.64 5.75
N ASP A 9 23.44 -1.16 5.67
CA ASP A 9 24.22 -1.19 4.45
C ASP A 9 24.72 -2.62 4.18
N GLY A 10 24.64 -3.09 2.93
CA GLY A 10 25.07 -4.44 2.52
C GLY A 10 23.97 -5.50 2.37
N MET A 11 22.82 -5.38 3.05
CA MET A 11 21.61 -6.13 2.70
C MET A 11 20.72 -5.22 1.88
N LYS A 12 20.99 -5.16 0.57
CA LYS A 12 20.03 -4.59 -0.38
C LYS A 12 18.68 -5.23 -0.01
N GLU A 13 17.65 -4.42 0.20
CA GLU A 13 16.26 -4.80 -0.08
C GLU A 13 15.18 -4.87 1.02
N HIS A 14 15.40 -4.47 2.27
CA HIS A 14 14.30 -4.49 3.26
C HIS A 14 14.32 -3.30 4.23
N VAL A 15 13.14 -2.85 4.66
CA VAL A 15 12.99 -1.86 5.76
C VAL A 15 12.79 -2.62 7.06
N LYS A 16 13.68 -2.43 8.04
CA LYS A 16 13.62 -3.11 9.35
C LYS A 16 12.85 -2.28 10.37
N ILE A 17 11.82 -2.85 10.99
CA ILE A 17 11.21 -2.33 12.22
C ILE A 17 11.67 -3.20 13.39
N GLN A 18 12.18 -2.57 14.44
CA GLN A 18 12.66 -3.24 15.65
C GLN A 18 11.72 -2.94 16.82
N ALA A 19 11.31 -3.98 17.54
CA ALA A 19 10.60 -3.89 18.82
C ALA A 19 11.34 -4.71 19.87
N THR A 20 11.49 -4.16 21.08
CA THR A 20 12.11 -4.88 22.20
C THR A 20 11.03 -5.65 22.95
N LEU A 21 11.20 -6.96 23.08
CA LEU A 21 10.32 -7.84 23.84
C LEU A 21 10.58 -7.70 25.35
N PRO A 22 9.59 -8.02 26.21
CA PRO A 22 9.74 -7.94 27.67
C PRO A 22 10.92 -8.76 28.24
N CYS A 23 11.36 -9.81 27.55
CA CYS A 23 12.50 -10.65 27.91
C CYS A 23 13.87 -10.08 27.46
N GLY A 24 13.91 -8.87 26.91
CA GLY A 24 15.13 -8.22 26.43
C GLY A 24 15.57 -8.61 25.01
N TRP A 25 14.84 -9.50 24.34
CA TRP A 25 15.12 -9.89 22.95
C TRP A 25 14.58 -8.85 21.95
N ALA A 26 15.27 -8.70 20.82
CA ALA A 26 14.85 -7.81 19.74
C ALA A 26 14.04 -8.60 18.70
N ASN A 27 12.75 -8.28 18.57
CA ASN A 27 11.95 -8.73 17.44
C ASN A 27 12.26 -7.83 16.23
N HIS A 28 12.48 -8.46 15.09
CA HIS A 28 12.82 -7.80 13.83
C HIS A 28 11.78 -8.13 12.79
N ILE A 29 11.07 -7.11 12.32
CA ILE A 29 10.12 -7.22 11.23
C ILE A 29 10.79 -6.66 9.99
N LEU A 30 10.86 -7.47 8.93
CA LEU A 30 11.31 -7.05 7.62
C LEU A 30 10.10 -6.65 6.79
N ILE A 31 10.08 -5.40 6.34
CA ILE A 31 9.07 -4.89 5.42
C ILE A 31 9.64 -4.95 4.00
N HIS A 32 8.87 -5.57 3.11
CA HIS A 32 9.20 -5.68 1.69
C HIS A 32 9.26 -4.30 1.01
N LYS A 33 10.17 -4.08 0.05
CA LYS A 33 10.32 -2.78 -0.66
C LYS A 33 9.02 -2.30 -1.28
N GLN A 34 8.24 -3.22 -1.82
CA GLN A 34 6.96 -2.92 -2.45
C GLN A 34 5.90 -2.45 -1.46
N ALA A 35 6.16 -2.46 -0.15
CA ALA A 35 5.35 -1.79 0.88
C ALA A 35 5.90 -0.39 1.27
N SER A 36 6.82 0.16 0.49
CA SER A 36 7.45 1.45 0.75
C SER A 36 7.27 2.39 -0.43
N LEU A 37 6.60 3.53 -0.21
CA LEU A 37 6.45 4.58 -1.23
C LEU A 37 7.79 5.01 -1.86
N LYS A 38 8.87 5.04 -1.06
CA LYS A 38 10.18 5.46 -1.54
C LYS A 38 10.87 4.40 -2.40
N GLU A 39 10.83 3.14 -1.95
CA GLU A 39 11.67 2.07 -2.50
C GLU A 39 10.90 1.15 -3.48
N MET A 40 9.58 1.27 -3.58
CA MET A 40 8.75 0.47 -4.50
C MET A 40 9.12 0.71 -5.97
N ASN A 41 9.07 -0.36 -6.78
CA ASN A 41 9.08 -0.27 -8.24
C ASN A 41 7.62 -0.10 -8.73
N PRO A 42 7.28 1.02 -9.39
CA PRO A 42 5.93 1.31 -9.92
C PRO A 42 5.37 0.28 -10.90
N GLU A 43 6.23 -0.48 -11.58
CA GLU A 43 5.80 -1.47 -12.59
C GLU A 43 5.37 -2.79 -11.96
N GLN A 44 5.60 -3.00 -10.66
CA GLN A 44 5.27 -4.23 -9.95
C GLN A 44 4.11 -4.01 -8.98
N PRO A 45 3.41 -5.10 -8.57
CA PRO A 45 2.46 -5.02 -7.48
C PRO A 45 3.08 -4.43 -6.23
N PHE A 46 2.30 -3.59 -5.54
CA PHE A 46 2.69 -3.00 -4.27
C PHE A 46 1.83 -3.51 -3.13
N TYR A 47 2.32 -3.36 -1.90
CA TYR A 47 1.66 -3.85 -0.70
C TYR A 47 1.33 -2.70 0.24
N LEU A 48 0.19 -2.81 0.90
CA LEU A 48 -0.26 -1.86 1.89
C LEU A 48 -0.42 -2.56 3.23
N LEU A 49 -0.02 -1.86 4.29
CA LEU A 49 -0.26 -2.27 5.67
C LEU A 49 -1.33 -1.34 6.24
N ASP A 50 -2.30 -1.94 6.90
CA ASP A 50 -3.46 -1.28 7.46
C ASP A 50 -3.58 -1.63 8.93
N ASP A 51 -3.61 -0.62 9.80
CA ASP A 51 -3.80 -0.79 11.25
C ASP A 51 -5.27 -0.85 11.65
N GLY A 52 -6.20 -0.77 10.68
CA GLY A 52 -7.64 -0.83 10.89
C GLY A 52 -8.22 0.46 11.49
N ILE A 53 -7.42 1.52 11.65
CA ILE A 53 -7.90 2.82 12.17
C ILE A 53 -8.63 3.60 11.09
N GLN A 54 -8.19 3.46 9.83
CA GLN A 54 -8.75 4.17 8.68
C GLN A 54 -9.47 3.20 7.75
N SER A 55 -10.45 3.69 7.00
CA SER A 55 -11.18 2.88 6.01
C SER A 55 -10.34 2.51 4.78
N ILE A 56 -9.28 3.29 4.52
CA ILE A 56 -8.37 3.12 3.39
C ILE A 56 -6.94 3.24 3.94
N PRO A 57 -6.03 2.32 3.58
CA PRO A 57 -4.64 2.41 3.99
C PRO A 57 -4.02 3.74 3.53
N PRO A 58 -3.34 4.50 4.42
CA PRO A 58 -2.85 5.86 4.11
C PRO A 58 -1.92 5.95 2.91
N LEU A 59 -1.20 4.86 2.61
CA LEU A 59 -0.26 4.79 1.49
C LEU A 59 -0.91 4.42 0.17
N PHE A 60 -2.19 4.06 0.14
CA PHE A 60 -2.89 3.63 -1.06
C PHE A 60 -2.80 4.68 -2.18
N TYR A 61 -3.32 5.88 -1.94
CA TYR A 61 -3.30 6.97 -2.91
C TYR A 61 -1.89 7.31 -3.42
N PRO A 62 -0.92 7.66 -2.55
CA PRO A 62 0.39 8.10 -3.04
C PRO A 62 1.15 7.00 -3.77
N MET A 63 0.98 5.73 -3.38
CA MET A 63 1.62 4.60 -4.08
C MET A 63 0.93 4.30 -5.41
N LEU A 64 -0.40 4.34 -5.48
CA LEU A 64 -1.14 4.16 -6.73
C LEU A 64 -0.84 5.29 -7.73
N ASN A 65 -0.84 6.54 -7.27
CA ASN A 65 -0.50 7.71 -8.08
C ASN A 65 0.93 7.62 -8.64
N LYS A 66 1.86 6.98 -7.91
CA LYS A 66 3.22 6.70 -8.39
C LYS A 66 3.26 5.62 -9.48
N CYS A 67 2.28 4.69 -9.49
CA CYS A 67 2.21 3.59 -10.46
C CYS A 67 1.57 3.98 -11.80
N LEU A 68 0.68 4.97 -11.80
CA LEU A 68 -0.07 5.34 -12.99
C LEU A 68 0.59 6.51 -13.72
N ALA A 69 0.51 6.48 -15.05
CA ALA A 69 1.00 7.58 -15.88
C ALA A 69 0.11 8.83 -15.81
N LEU A 70 -1.15 8.67 -15.38
CA LEU A 70 -2.11 9.75 -15.22
C LEU A 70 -2.09 10.27 -13.78
N PRO A 71 -2.07 11.60 -13.56
CA PRO A 71 -2.17 12.15 -12.22
C PRO A 71 -3.54 11.82 -11.63
N LEU A 72 -3.54 11.27 -10.41
CA LEU A 72 -4.72 11.01 -9.62
C LEU A 72 -4.94 12.13 -8.60
N LEU A 73 -6.20 12.46 -8.38
CA LEU A 73 -6.61 13.34 -7.28
C LEU A 73 -6.81 12.56 -5.98
N PRO A 74 -6.39 13.09 -4.81
CA PRO A 74 -6.58 12.43 -3.52
C PRO A 74 -8.04 12.03 -3.22
N GLU A 75 -8.99 12.85 -3.67
CA GLU A 75 -10.42 12.66 -3.46
C GLU A 75 -10.96 11.41 -4.15
N TRP A 76 -10.27 10.91 -5.19
CA TRP A 76 -10.65 9.70 -5.91
C TRP A 76 -10.29 8.42 -5.14
N ALA A 77 -9.52 8.52 -4.04
CA ALA A 77 -9.04 7.36 -3.30
C ALA A 77 -10.18 6.43 -2.84
N GLY A 78 -11.31 6.98 -2.39
CA GLY A 78 -12.47 6.16 -2.01
C GLY A 78 -13.02 5.34 -3.17
N TYR A 79 -13.31 6.02 -4.29
CA TYR A 79 -13.81 5.38 -5.50
C TYR A 79 -12.85 4.31 -6.03
N LEU A 80 -11.55 4.63 -6.12
CA LEU A 80 -10.53 3.71 -6.62
C LEU A 80 -10.30 2.53 -5.69
N TRP A 81 -10.42 2.72 -4.37
CA TRP A 81 -10.31 1.63 -3.39
C TRP A 81 -11.45 0.63 -3.57
N GLU A 82 -12.70 1.10 -3.62
CA GLU A 82 -13.87 0.24 -3.76
C GLU A 82 -13.88 -0.51 -5.09
N ASN A 83 -13.65 0.22 -6.19
CA ASN A 83 -13.67 -0.37 -7.53
C ASN A 83 -12.44 -1.23 -7.78
N GLY A 84 -11.28 -0.88 -7.22
CA GLY A 84 -10.08 -1.70 -7.27
C GLY A 84 -10.30 -3.06 -6.62
N ARG A 85 -11.01 -3.13 -5.49
CA ARG A 85 -11.40 -4.41 -4.88
C ARG A 85 -12.42 -5.17 -5.73
N ALA A 86 -13.44 -4.48 -6.24
CA ALA A 86 -14.47 -5.11 -7.09
C ALA A 86 -13.90 -5.72 -8.38
N HIS A 87 -12.85 -5.12 -8.94
CA HIS A 87 -12.16 -5.58 -10.15
C HIS A 87 -10.92 -6.44 -9.86
N GLU A 88 -10.74 -6.91 -8.63
CA GLU A 88 -9.60 -7.74 -8.19
C GLU A 88 -8.22 -7.11 -8.41
N LEU A 89 -8.15 -5.79 -8.56
CA LEU A 89 -6.91 -5.01 -8.58
C LEU A 89 -6.32 -4.85 -7.19
N ILE A 90 -7.17 -4.97 -6.16
CA ILE A 90 -6.80 -4.92 -4.75
C ILE A 90 -7.24 -6.24 -4.11
N THR A 91 -6.30 -6.98 -3.53
CA THR A 91 -6.54 -8.27 -2.87
C THR A 91 -6.13 -8.19 -1.41
N LEU A 92 -6.99 -8.63 -0.49
CA LEU A 92 -6.61 -8.86 0.90
C LEU A 92 -5.70 -10.10 0.97
N LEU A 93 -4.54 -9.96 1.61
CA LEU A 93 -3.60 -11.06 1.81
C LEU A 93 -3.69 -11.63 3.23
N ASP A 94 -3.90 -10.76 4.21
CA ASP A 94 -3.92 -11.09 5.63
C ASP A 94 -4.84 -10.11 6.36
N GLU A 95 -5.67 -10.61 7.28
CA GLU A 95 -6.63 -9.80 8.06
C GLU A 95 -6.00 -9.15 9.30
N GLY A 96 -4.70 -9.35 9.53
CA GLY A 96 -3.95 -8.86 10.68
C GLY A 96 -3.73 -9.91 11.76
N GLU A 97 -3.82 -11.20 11.43
CA GLU A 97 -3.57 -12.27 12.40
C GLU A 97 -2.10 -12.20 12.89
N GLY A 98 -1.92 -12.01 14.20
CA GLY A 98 -0.62 -12.01 14.86
C GLY A 98 -0.05 -10.62 15.18
N GLN A 99 0.14 -9.74 14.19
CA GLN A 99 0.78 -8.42 14.41
C GLN A 99 -0.21 -7.24 14.38
N GLY A 100 -1.49 -7.49 14.14
CA GLY A 100 -2.53 -6.45 14.15
C GLY A 100 -2.48 -5.49 12.96
N TYR A 101 -1.91 -5.93 11.83
CA TYR A 101 -1.89 -5.17 10.58
C TYR A 101 -2.46 -6.01 9.45
N ALA A 102 -3.60 -5.60 8.90
CA ALA A 102 -4.09 -6.20 7.66
C ALA A 102 -3.13 -5.84 6.51
N ALA A 103 -2.95 -6.78 5.59
CA ALA A 103 -2.06 -6.63 4.45
C ALA A 103 -2.84 -6.74 3.15
N TRP A 104 -2.62 -5.78 2.25
CA TRP A 104 -3.27 -5.74 0.95
C TRP A 104 -2.21 -5.78 -0.15
N ARG A 105 -2.53 -6.43 -1.27
CA ARG A 105 -1.78 -6.35 -2.53
C ARG A 105 -2.56 -5.50 -3.51
N VAL A 106 -1.88 -4.58 -4.18
CA VAL A 106 -2.43 -3.76 -5.25
C VAL A 106 -1.63 -4.00 -6.53
N LEU A 107 -2.33 -4.28 -7.62
CA LEU A 107 -1.71 -4.47 -8.94
C LEU A 107 -1.39 -3.12 -9.59
N SER A 108 -0.22 -3.02 -10.21
CA SER A 108 0.24 -1.89 -11.03
C SER A 108 -0.40 -1.84 -12.42
N ALA A 109 -1.49 -2.57 -12.66
CA ALA A 109 -2.10 -2.80 -13.98
C ALA A 109 -2.70 -1.52 -14.60
N THR A 110 -1.86 -0.71 -15.25
CA THR A 110 -2.19 0.63 -15.73
C THR A 110 -3.45 0.67 -16.59
N GLU A 111 -3.58 -0.25 -17.55
CA GLU A 111 -4.74 -0.31 -18.45
C GLU A 111 -6.04 -0.57 -17.70
N LYS A 112 -6.03 -1.49 -16.73
CA LYS A 112 -7.22 -1.80 -15.92
C LYS A 112 -7.60 -0.64 -15.02
N TRP A 113 -6.62 0.02 -14.40
CA TRP A 113 -6.87 1.22 -13.60
C TRP A 113 -7.41 2.37 -14.45
N GLN A 114 -6.90 2.54 -15.68
CA GLN A 114 -7.44 3.51 -16.62
C GLN A 114 -8.90 3.23 -16.96
N SER A 115 -9.30 1.97 -17.18
CA SER A 115 -10.70 1.61 -17.40
C SER A 115 -11.59 2.01 -16.22
N VAL A 116 -11.15 1.76 -14.98
CA VAL A 116 -11.89 2.17 -13.77
C VAL A 116 -12.02 3.69 -13.70
N ILE A 117 -10.94 4.43 -13.95
CA ILE A 117 -10.96 5.90 -13.95
C ILE A 117 -11.90 6.44 -15.03
N GLN A 118 -11.85 5.90 -16.23
CA GLN A 118 -12.71 6.29 -17.35
C GLN A 118 -14.18 6.06 -17.02
N GLU A 119 -14.53 4.93 -16.43
CA GLU A 119 -15.90 4.64 -15.98
C GLU A 119 -16.37 5.64 -14.92
N GLY A 120 -15.51 5.95 -13.95
CA GLY A 120 -15.81 6.93 -12.90
C GLY A 120 -16.03 8.35 -13.45
N LEU A 121 -15.22 8.77 -14.41
CA LEU A 121 -15.38 10.06 -15.11
C LEU A 121 -16.67 10.10 -15.93
N GLN A 122 -17.00 9.05 -16.67
CA GLN A 122 -18.23 8.96 -17.47
C GLN A 122 -19.49 9.02 -16.59
N LYS A 123 -19.44 8.41 -15.41
CA LYS A 123 -20.54 8.42 -14.42
C LYS A 123 -20.55 9.68 -13.55
N MET A 124 -19.62 10.62 -13.75
CA MET A 124 -19.43 11.82 -12.92
C MET A 124 -19.25 11.52 -11.42
N ILE A 125 -18.71 10.35 -11.08
CA ILE A 125 -18.40 9.97 -9.69
C ILE A 125 -17.05 10.57 -9.27
N VAL A 126 -16.11 10.63 -10.22
CA VAL A 126 -14.86 11.37 -10.08
C VAL A 126 -14.82 12.48 -11.13
N SER A 127 -14.18 13.59 -10.81
CA SER A 127 -14.02 14.75 -11.68
C SER A 127 -12.64 15.38 -11.51
N PHE A 128 -12.22 16.16 -12.51
CA PHE A 128 -11.01 17.00 -12.45
C PHE A 128 -11.21 18.23 -11.57
#